data_AF-A0A7J9C7W3-F1
#
_entry.id   AF-A0A7J9C7W3-F1
#
_cell.length_a   1.000
_cell.length_b   1.000
_cell.length_c   1.000
_cell.angle_alpha   90.00
_cell.angle_beta   90.00
_cell.angle_gamma   90.00
#
_symmetry.space_group_name_H-M   'P 1'
#
loop_
_entity.id
_entity.type
_entity.pdbx_description
1 polymer ?
#
loop_
_entity_poly.entity_id
_entity_poly.type
_entity_poly.pdbx_seq_one_letter_code
_entity_poly.pdbx_strand_id
1 'polypeptide(L)'
;MAPLFLLLCLPFAFGGHDYNQALSKSILFFEAQRSGYLPHNQRITWRANSGLNDGKASGVDLVGGYYDAGDNVKFGLPMAFTITMMSWSIIEYRKQMAANGELGHAMEAVKWGTDYFIKAHPQPYVLYGE
;
A
#
# COMPACT_ATOMS: atom_id res chain seq x y z
N MET A 1 -4.80 64.17 -14.19
CA MET A 1 -4.12 63.67 -12.98
C MET A 1 -4.67 62.28 -12.69
N ALA A 2 -3.87 61.24 -12.86
CA ALA A 2 -4.17 59.89 -12.38
C ALA A 2 -3.83 59.81 -10.87
N PRO A 3 -4.35 58.81 -10.13
CA PRO A 3 -3.74 57.50 -10.26
C PRO A 3 -4.76 56.39 -10.54
N LEU A 4 -4.39 55.60 -11.54
CA LEU A 4 -4.88 54.28 -11.84
C LEU A 4 -4.34 53.33 -10.76
N PHE A 5 -5.19 52.91 -9.82
CA PHE A 5 -4.85 51.80 -8.91
C PHE A 5 -5.11 50.48 -9.64
N LEU A 6 -4.16 50.10 -10.51
CA LEU A 6 -4.09 48.76 -11.07
C LEU A 6 -3.56 47.85 -9.96
N LEU A 7 -4.46 47.32 -9.12
CA LEU A 7 -4.12 46.25 -8.21
C LEU A 7 -3.79 45.02 -9.08
N LEU A 8 -2.50 44.72 -9.17
CA LEU A 8 -1.96 43.50 -9.75
C LEU A 8 -2.57 42.29 -9.03
N CYS A 9 -3.69 41.77 -9.54
CA CYS A 9 -4.06 40.36 -9.36
C CYS A 9 -3.10 39.52 -10.19
N LEU A 10 -1.83 39.49 -9.81
CA LEU A 10 -0.95 38.40 -10.22
C LEU A 10 -1.54 37.14 -9.57
N PRO A 11 -1.89 36.09 -10.33
CA PRO A 11 -2.14 34.80 -9.70
C PRO A 11 -0.83 34.41 -9.02
N PHE A 12 -0.79 34.49 -7.70
CA PHE A 12 0.22 33.77 -6.93
C PHE A 12 0.04 32.30 -7.30
N ALA A 13 0.86 31.80 -8.22
CA ALA A 13 1.01 30.38 -8.42
C ALA A 13 1.61 29.83 -7.13
N PHE A 14 0.75 29.40 -6.20
CA PHE A 14 1.18 28.55 -5.11
C PHE A 14 1.69 27.26 -5.76
N GLY A 15 3.01 27.11 -5.84
CA GLY A 15 3.68 25.86 -6.23
C GLY A 15 3.53 24.80 -5.14
N GLY A 16 2.28 24.46 -4.79
CA GLY A 16 1.95 23.42 -3.84
C GLY A 16 1.83 22.07 -4.52
N HIS A 17 2.22 21.01 -3.83
CA HIS A 17 1.99 19.64 -4.29
C HIS A 17 0.62 19.15 -3.86
N ASP A 18 -0.05 18.38 -4.72
CA ASP A 18 -1.29 17.67 -4.37
C ASP A 18 -0.95 16.42 -3.55
N TYR A 19 -0.88 16.60 -2.22
CA TYR A 19 -0.61 15.52 -1.29
C TYR A 19 -1.76 14.51 -1.16
N ASN A 20 -2.99 14.90 -1.51
CA ASN A 20 -4.12 13.97 -1.54
C ASN A 20 -3.94 12.96 -2.68
N GLN A 21 -3.57 13.44 -3.87
CA GLN A 21 -3.25 12.57 -4.99
C GLN A 21 -2.00 11.72 -4.71
N ALA A 22 -0.97 12.30 -4.12
CA ALA A 22 0.25 11.56 -3.76
C ALA A 22 -0.05 10.42 -2.77
N LEU A 23 -0.84 10.67 -1.73
CA LEU A 23 -1.26 9.66 -0.76
C LEU A 23 -2.07 8.55 -1.43
N SER A 24 -3.05 8.91 -2.27
CA SER A 24 -3.91 7.93 -2.96
C SER A 24 -3.10 7.01 -3.87
N LYS A 25 -2.14 7.56 -4.63
CA LYS A 25 -1.25 6.77 -5.49
C LYS A 25 -0.27 5.92 -4.69
N SER A 26 0.23 6.42 -3.56
CA SER A 26 1.11 5.66 -2.66
C SER A 26 0.41 4.43 -2.08
N ILE A 27 -0.86 4.53 -1.71
CA ILE A 27 -1.64 3.38 -1.23
C ILE A 27 -1.98 2.43 -2.37
N LEU A 28 -2.34 2.97 -3.55
CA LEU A 28 -2.62 2.18 -4.75
C LEU A 28 -1.40 1.34 -5.21
N PHE A 29 -0.17 1.80 -4.97
CA PHE A 29 1.05 1.05 -5.24
C PHE A 29 1.05 -0.32 -4.55
N PHE A 30 0.55 -0.43 -3.32
CA PHE A 30 0.49 -1.74 -2.64
C PHE A 30 -0.43 -2.72 -3.36
N GLU A 31 -1.57 -2.28 -3.90
CA GLU A 31 -2.41 -3.15 -4.75
C GLU A 31 -1.65 -3.66 -5.98
N ALA A 32 -0.76 -2.83 -6.55
CA ALA A 32 0.08 -3.20 -7.66
C ALA A 32 1.19 -4.20 -7.29
N GLN A 33 1.49 -4.41 -6.00
CA GLN A 33 2.50 -5.35 -5.51
C GLN A 33 1.93 -6.68 -4.98
N ARG A 34 0.62 -6.83 -4.86
CA ARG A 34 -0.02 -8.04 -4.27
C ARG A 34 0.35 -9.32 -5.03
N SER A 35 0.80 -10.37 -4.35
CA SER A 35 0.88 -11.75 -4.86
C SER A 35 -0.34 -12.55 -4.40
N GLY A 36 -0.72 -13.61 -5.12
CA GLY A 36 -1.83 -14.51 -4.76
C GLY A 36 -3.11 -14.28 -5.56
N TYR A 37 -4.24 -14.72 -4.99
CA TYR A 37 -5.58 -14.52 -5.57
C TYR A 37 -6.06 -13.10 -5.34
N LEU A 38 -6.11 -12.29 -6.38
CA LEU A 38 -6.47 -10.87 -6.27
C LEU A 38 -7.98 -10.70 -6.01
N PRO A 39 -8.38 -9.74 -5.16
CA PRO A 39 -9.79 -9.43 -4.95
C PRO A 39 -10.45 -8.95 -6.24
N HIS A 40 -11.70 -9.36 -6.48
CA HIS A 40 -12.46 -8.92 -7.66
C HIS A 40 -12.69 -7.40 -7.72
N ASN A 41 -12.64 -6.73 -6.57
CA ASN A 41 -12.81 -5.28 -6.44
C ASN A 41 -11.47 -4.52 -6.40
N GLN A 42 -10.34 -5.14 -6.75
CA GLN A 42 -9.06 -4.44 -6.87
C GLN A 42 -9.11 -3.34 -7.94
N ARG A 43 -8.44 -2.20 -7.68
CA ARG A 43 -8.40 -1.04 -8.57
C ARG A 43 -7.37 -1.18 -9.71
N ILE A 44 -6.31 -1.95 -9.48
CA ILE A 44 -5.26 -2.23 -10.47
C ILE A 44 -5.70 -3.33 -11.46
N THR A 45 -6.06 -2.93 -12.68
CA THR A 45 -6.66 -3.80 -13.72
C THR A 45 -5.68 -4.60 -14.56
N TRP A 46 -4.39 -4.24 -14.56
CA TRP A 46 -3.36 -4.91 -15.34
C TRP A 46 -2.62 -6.01 -14.55
N ARG A 47 -2.90 -6.17 -13.26
CA ARG A 47 -2.43 -7.29 -12.43
C ARG A 47 -3.45 -8.43 -12.48
N ALA A 48 -2.95 -9.66 -12.35
CA ALA A 48 -3.75 -10.88 -12.29
C ALA A 48 -3.24 -11.81 -11.18
N ASN A 49 -3.99 -12.87 -10.89
CA ASN A 49 -3.61 -13.90 -9.93
C ASN A 49 -2.19 -14.44 -10.23
N SER A 50 -1.35 -14.52 -9.20
CA SER A 50 0.06 -14.95 -9.33
C SER A 50 0.53 -15.68 -8.07
N GLY A 51 1.67 -16.39 -8.11
CA GLY A 51 2.23 -17.06 -6.92
C GLY A 51 1.33 -18.16 -6.32
N LEU A 52 0.51 -18.82 -7.14
CA LEU A 52 -0.56 -19.71 -6.65
C LEU A 52 -0.07 -21.07 -6.11
N ASN A 53 1.23 -21.34 -6.20
CA ASN A 53 1.86 -22.54 -5.66
C ASN A 53 2.85 -22.22 -4.53
N ASP A 54 2.89 -20.97 -4.05
CA ASP A 54 3.80 -20.54 -2.99
C ASP A 54 3.60 -21.42 -1.73
N GLY A 55 4.69 -21.97 -1.20
CA GLY A 55 4.69 -22.84 -0.01
C GLY A 55 4.40 -24.33 -0.27
N LYS A 56 3.92 -24.71 -1.47
CA LYS A 56 3.52 -26.09 -1.78
C LYS A 56 4.64 -27.11 -1.60
N ALA A 57 5.89 -26.75 -1.94
CA ALA A 57 7.05 -27.62 -1.76
C ALA A 57 7.33 -27.97 -0.28
N SER A 58 6.90 -27.10 0.63
CA SER A 58 7.01 -27.25 2.08
C SER A 58 5.71 -27.73 2.74
N GLY A 59 4.68 -28.07 1.94
CA GLY A 59 3.39 -28.55 2.45
C GLY A 59 2.55 -27.49 3.18
N VAL A 60 2.82 -26.21 2.94
CA VAL A 60 2.10 -25.07 3.55
C VAL A 60 1.47 -24.17 2.49
N ASP A 61 0.43 -23.42 2.85
CA ASP A 61 -0.12 -22.36 2.00
C ASP A 61 0.61 -21.05 2.31
N LEU A 62 1.46 -20.60 1.39
CA LEU A 62 2.10 -19.28 1.46
C LEU A 62 1.60 -18.33 0.37
N VAL A 63 0.45 -18.59 -0.24
CA VAL A 63 -0.15 -17.70 -1.26
C VAL A 63 -0.60 -16.40 -0.61
N GLY A 64 -0.27 -15.25 -1.20
CA GLY A 64 -0.61 -13.91 -0.68
C GLY A 64 0.62 -13.01 -0.52
N GLY A 65 0.47 -11.93 0.24
CA GLY A 65 1.57 -11.01 0.56
C GLY A 65 1.95 -10.09 -0.60
N TYR A 66 3.10 -9.43 -0.48
CA TYR A 66 3.60 -8.46 -1.47
C TYR A 66 4.90 -8.93 -2.12
N TYR A 67 5.05 -8.68 -3.41
CA TYR A 67 6.37 -8.68 -4.04
C TYR A 67 7.16 -7.46 -3.55
N ASP A 68 8.45 -7.66 -3.30
CA ASP A 68 9.28 -6.69 -2.59
C ASP A 68 9.53 -5.41 -3.40
N ALA A 69 9.98 -5.56 -4.65
CA ALA A 69 10.35 -4.43 -5.49
C ALA A 69 9.85 -4.62 -6.93
N GLY A 70 10.76 -4.56 -7.91
CA GLY A 70 10.46 -4.83 -9.33
C GLY A 70 10.53 -6.31 -9.70
N ASP A 71 10.76 -7.18 -8.73
CA ASP A 71 10.88 -8.62 -8.87
C ASP A 71 9.63 -9.34 -8.34
N ASN A 72 9.73 -10.66 -8.13
CA ASN A 72 8.63 -11.48 -7.62
C ASN A 72 8.99 -12.27 -6.36
N VAL A 73 10.08 -11.92 -5.67
CA VAL A 73 10.41 -12.52 -4.36
C VAL A 73 9.60 -11.82 -3.27
N LYS A 74 9.28 -12.58 -2.22
CA LYS A 74 8.55 -12.11 -1.04
C LYS A 74 9.49 -12.08 0.16
N PHE A 75 10.35 -11.06 0.21
CA PHE A 75 11.26 -10.88 1.33
C PHE A 75 10.48 -10.49 2.61
N GLY A 76 10.46 -11.38 3.59
CA GLY A 76 9.64 -11.23 4.80
C GLY A 76 10.03 -10.02 5.65
N LEU A 77 11.34 -9.71 5.76
CA LEU A 77 11.83 -8.59 6.55
C LEU A 77 11.35 -7.22 6.03
N PRO A 78 11.61 -6.81 4.78
CA PRO A 78 11.13 -5.52 4.26
C PRO A 78 9.60 -5.46 4.17
N MET A 79 8.92 -6.59 3.91
CA MET A 79 7.46 -6.63 3.99
C MET A 79 6.96 -6.34 5.41
N ALA A 80 7.54 -6.96 6.44
CA ALA A 80 7.13 -6.75 7.83
C ALA A 80 7.36 -5.30 8.28
N PHE A 81 8.50 -4.72 7.89
CA PHE A 81 8.78 -3.30 8.11
C PHE A 81 7.73 -2.40 7.45
N THR A 82 7.41 -2.67 6.18
CA THR A 82 6.42 -1.91 5.41
C THR A 82 5.04 -1.94 6.07
N ILE A 83 4.57 -3.11 6.51
CA ILE A 83 3.27 -3.26 7.18
C ILE A 83 3.26 -2.57 8.54
N THR A 84 4.38 -2.61 9.27
CA THR A 84 4.53 -1.87 10.52
C THR A 84 4.41 -0.36 10.29
N MET A 85 5.12 0.18 9.30
CA MET A 85 5.08 1.62 8.98
C MET A 85 3.72 2.07 8.46
N MET A 86 3.03 1.25 7.65
CA MET A 86 1.66 1.54 7.21
C MET A 86 0.70 1.57 8.39
N SER A 87 0.81 0.58 9.29
CA SER A 87 -0.03 0.49 10.50
C SER A 87 0.21 1.69 11.43
N TRP A 88 1.47 2.08 11.64
CA TRP A 88 1.81 3.26 12.42
C TRP A 88 1.24 4.54 11.77
N SER A 89 1.39 4.68 10.45
CA SER A 89 0.83 5.82 9.72
C SER A 89 -0.69 5.92 9.88
N ILE A 90 -1.41 4.80 9.89
CA ILE A 90 -2.84 4.76 10.16
C ILE A 90 -3.14 5.22 11.59
N ILE A 91 -2.40 4.74 12.60
CA ILE A 91 -2.58 5.14 14.00
C ILE A 91 -2.47 6.66 14.15
N GLU A 92 -1.43 7.27 13.57
CA GLU A 92 -1.16 8.71 13.68
C GLU A 92 -2.12 9.56 12.84
N TYR A 93 -2.40 9.14 11.60
CA TYR A 93 -3.02 9.99 10.58
C TYR A 93 -4.38 9.49 10.08
N ARG A 94 -5.05 8.60 10.81
CA ARG A 94 -6.36 8.03 10.41
C ARG A 94 -7.40 9.07 10.01
N LYS A 95 -7.44 10.24 10.67
CA LYS A 95 -8.44 11.29 10.37
C LYS A 95 -8.19 11.90 9.00
N GLN A 96 -6.93 12.16 8.66
CA GLN A 96 -6.49 12.71 7.39
C GLN A 96 -6.70 11.70 6.27
N MET A 97 -6.33 10.43 6.50
CA MET A 97 -6.60 9.35 5.55
C MET A 97 -8.11 9.16 5.31
N ALA A 98 -8.93 9.27 6.36
CA ALA A 98 -10.38 9.20 6.23
C ALA A 98 -10.96 10.39 5.46
N ALA A 99 -10.48 11.61 5.74
CA ALA A 99 -10.88 12.80 5.00
C ALA A 99 -10.53 12.73 3.50
N ASN A 100 -9.44 12.04 3.17
CA ASN A 100 -9.04 11.76 1.78
C ASN A 100 -9.69 10.49 1.18
N GLY A 101 -10.53 9.77 1.94
CA GLY A 101 -11.18 8.54 1.47
C GLY A 101 -10.29 7.29 1.38
N GLU A 102 -9.03 7.38 1.80
CA GLU A 102 -8.03 6.31 1.63
C GLU A 102 -7.84 5.43 2.87
N LEU A 103 -8.48 5.75 4.00
CA LEU A 103 -8.36 4.95 5.24
C LEU A 103 -8.73 3.47 5.01
N GLY A 104 -9.80 3.20 4.26
CA GLY A 104 -10.22 1.84 3.95
C GLY A 104 -9.16 1.09 3.15
N HIS A 105 -8.61 1.72 2.12
CA HIS A 105 -7.56 1.13 1.28
C HIS A 105 -6.26 0.89 2.04
N ALA A 106 -5.87 1.80 2.94
CA ALA A 106 -4.70 1.62 3.80
C ALA A 106 -4.89 0.43 4.76
N MET A 107 -6.07 0.30 5.36
CA MET A 107 -6.41 -0.84 6.23
C MET A 107 -6.40 -2.17 5.46
N GLU A 108 -6.93 -2.20 4.23
CA GLU A 108 -6.87 -3.37 3.35
C GLU A 108 -5.42 -3.72 2.98
N ALA A 109 -4.56 -2.72 2.79
CA ALA A 109 -3.15 -2.95 2.51
C ALA A 109 -2.43 -3.62 3.71
N VAL A 110 -2.71 -3.15 4.94
CA VAL A 110 -2.22 -3.80 6.18
C VAL A 110 -2.73 -5.22 6.26
N LYS A 111 -4.06 -5.40 6.11
CA LYS A 111 -4.71 -6.71 6.22
C LYS A 111 -4.07 -7.73 5.26
N TRP A 112 -3.85 -7.36 4.01
CA TRP A 112 -3.24 -8.23 3.01
C TRP A 112 -1.86 -8.75 3.42
N GLY A 113 -1.02 -7.88 4.00
CA GLY A 113 0.29 -8.26 4.50
C GLY A 113 0.20 -9.11 5.77
N THR A 114 -0.66 -8.75 6.71
CA THR A 114 -0.81 -9.51 7.96
C THR A 114 -1.45 -10.88 7.76
N ASP A 115 -2.39 -11.03 6.82
CA ASP A 115 -2.96 -12.32 6.45
C ASP A 115 -1.86 -13.26 5.94
N TYR A 116 -0.90 -12.74 5.17
CA TYR A 116 0.28 -13.50 4.76
C TYR A 116 1.19 -13.86 5.93
N PHE A 117 1.45 -12.97 6.88
CA PHE A 117 2.27 -13.29 8.06
C PHE A 117 1.64 -14.38 8.94
N ILE A 118 0.31 -14.41 9.06
CA ILE A 118 -0.41 -15.50 9.75
C ILE A 118 -0.10 -16.84 9.06
N LYS A 119 -0.16 -16.87 7.73
CA LYS A 119 0.19 -18.08 6.95
C LYS A 119 1.66 -18.47 7.09
N ALA A 120 2.56 -17.48 7.08
CA ALA A 120 4.00 -17.67 7.20
C ALA A 120 4.44 -18.11 8.60
N HIS A 121 3.55 -18.04 9.61
CA HIS A 121 3.80 -18.48 10.98
C HIS A 121 2.88 -19.66 11.39
N PRO A 122 3.02 -20.85 10.78
CA PRO A 122 2.09 -21.96 11.00
C PRO A 122 2.25 -22.65 12.36
N GLN A 123 3.35 -22.42 13.07
CA GLN A 123 3.64 -23.02 14.38
C GLN A 123 4.38 -22.00 15.26
N PRO A 124 4.31 -22.09 16.61
CA PRO A 124 4.84 -21.08 17.53
C PRO A 124 6.31 -20.68 17.35
N TYR A 125 7.13 -21.58 16.80
CA TYR A 125 8.57 -21.36 16.61
C TYR A 125 9.02 -21.55 15.15
N VAL A 126 8.09 -21.49 14.19
CA VAL A 126 8.37 -21.60 12.75
C VAL A 126 7.90 -20.34 12.05
N LEU A 127 8.80 -19.67 11.36
CA LEU A 127 8.50 -18.53 10.50
C LEU A 127 9.15 -18.72 9.13
N TYR A 128 8.34 -18.65 8.08
CA TYR A 128 8.83 -18.56 6.71
C TYR A 128 9.20 -17.11 6.42
N GLY A 129 10.51 -16.84 6.34
CA GLY A 129 11.07 -15.50 6.10
C GLY A 129 11.20 -15.13 4.61
N GLU A 130 11.08 -16.11 3.73
CA GLU A 130 11.13 -16.01 2.26
C GLU A 130 10.37 -17.21 1.65
#